data_AF-A0A6H1P085-F1
#
_entry.id   AF-A0A6H1P085-F1
#
_cell.length_a   1.000
_cell.length_b   1.000
_cell.length_c   1.000
_cell.angle_alpha   90.00
_cell.angle_beta   90.00
_cell.angle_gamma   90.00
#
_symmetry.space_group_name_H-M   'P 1'
#
loop_
_entity.id
_entity.type
_entity.pdbx_description
1 polymer ?
#
loop_
_entity_poly.entity_id
_entity_poly.type
_entity_poly.pdbx_seq_one_letter_code
_entity_poly.pdbx_strand_id
1 'polypeptide(L)'
;MHKKIFLILFLLCLSQTSFLSIAESTPNQQGVVDLRILETTDLHASLINYDYYQTKADNRIGLVKTATLIRTARNEVQNSLLFDDGDHLKGNPLGEYLARIRGIHRGKIHPVYRAFNFLDYDAIAIGNHEFNYGLDFLNAAIKGAKMPVINANVFSVKKNKPYFTPYVILKRNVVDQTGRKHELKIGVISFMPTQIMKWDKANLEGKITAKPIVDTAKEFIPIMKSKGADIIVALAHTGISYEPYNAESENTVYYLTKIPGIDAVLAGHSHSVFPGPVYKNSPNTNIKMGQINGKPVVMAGAFGSRLGIIDLRIQKINSTWRVVKGTSLTRPIADESGNPLVRKDKGLYKLVKPEHQETVDFIKKLGL
;
A
#
# COMPACT_ATOMS: atom_id res chain seq x y z
N MET A 1 -14.55 -22.95 -103.04
CA MET A 1 -13.94 -21.99 -102.09
C MET A 1 -14.93 -21.70 -100.98
N HIS A 2 -14.48 -21.83 -99.72
CA HIS A 2 -15.06 -21.27 -98.47
C HIS A 2 -16.42 -21.80 -98.00
N LYS A 3 -16.71 -21.95 -96.72
CA LYS A 3 -15.99 -22.24 -95.46
C LYS A 3 -17.15 -22.42 -94.46
N LYS A 4 -17.22 -23.56 -93.76
CA LYS A 4 -18.22 -23.82 -92.72
C LYS A 4 -17.92 -22.94 -91.50
N ILE A 5 -18.93 -22.26 -90.95
CA ILE A 5 -18.86 -21.54 -89.66
C ILE A 5 -19.66 -22.36 -88.65
N PHE A 6 -18.98 -22.85 -87.62
CA PHE A 6 -19.56 -23.47 -86.42
C PHE A 6 -19.49 -22.43 -85.30
N LEU A 7 -20.63 -22.10 -84.69
CA LEU A 7 -20.72 -21.20 -83.55
C LEU A 7 -20.61 -22.02 -82.27
N ILE A 8 -19.55 -21.82 -81.49
CA ILE A 8 -19.33 -22.44 -80.18
C ILE A 8 -19.83 -21.47 -79.10
N LEU A 9 -20.85 -21.87 -78.33
CA LEU A 9 -21.27 -21.18 -77.10
C LEU A 9 -20.35 -21.60 -75.95
N PHE A 10 -19.71 -20.62 -75.32
CA PHE A 10 -18.91 -20.80 -74.09
C PHE A 10 -19.82 -20.62 -72.86
N LEU A 11 -20.07 -21.69 -72.09
CA LEU A 11 -20.69 -21.60 -70.77
C LEU A 11 -19.62 -21.20 -69.74
N LEU A 12 -19.73 -20.02 -69.13
CA LEU A 12 -18.96 -19.65 -67.94
C LEU A 12 -19.59 -20.30 -66.70
N CYS A 13 -18.87 -21.23 -66.07
CA CYS A 13 -19.21 -21.78 -64.77
C CYS A 13 -18.56 -20.91 -63.67
N LEU A 14 -19.34 -20.11 -62.95
CA LEU A 14 -18.90 -19.33 -61.80
C LEU A 14 -18.95 -20.20 -60.54
N SER A 15 -17.79 -20.66 -60.06
CA SER A 15 -17.65 -21.30 -58.75
C SER A 15 -17.66 -20.24 -57.64
N GLN A 16 -18.73 -20.21 -56.84
CA GLN A 16 -18.74 -19.43 -55.60
C GLN A 16 -18.00 -20.22 -54.51
N THR A 17 -16.81 -19.76 -54.14
CA THR A 17 -16.11 -20.23 -52.94
C THR A 17 -16.60 -19.43 -51.73
N SER A 18 -17.43 -20.07 -50.92
CA SER A 18 -17.86 -19.53 -49.63
C SER A 18 -16.70 -19.52 -48.65
N PHE A 19 -16.06 -18.37 -48.44
CA PHE A 19 -15.14 -18.17 -47.32
C PHE A 19 -15.95 -18.13 -46.02
N LEU A 20 -15.96 -19.24 -45.27
CA LEU A 20 -16.31 -19.23 -43.86
C LEU A 20 -15.23 -18.42 -43.11
N SER A 21 -15.55 -17.18 -42.76
CA SER A 21 -14.79 -16.42 -41.78
C SER A 21 -14.96 -17.12 -40.43
N ILE A 22 -13.94 -17.85 -40.01
CA ILE A 22 -13.79 -18.23 -38.60
C ILE A 22 -13.48 -16.93 -37.89
N ALA A 23 -14.50 -16.32 -37.31
CA ALA A 23 -14.30 -15.25 -36.35
C ALA A 23 -13.52 -15.85 -35.18
N GLU A 24 -12.22 -15.55 -35.10
CA GLU A 24 -11.45 -15.73 -33.87
C GLU A 24 -12.19 -14.96 -32.77
N SER A 25 -12.83 -15.69 -31.86
CA SER A 25 -13.41 -15.10 -30.66
C SER A 25 -12.28 -14.43 -29.89
N THR A 26 -12.21 -13.11 -29.99
CA THR A 26 -11.38 -12.30 -29.09
C THR A 26 -11.72 -12.72 -27.67
N PRO A 27 -10.74 -13.09 -26.82
CA PRO A 27 -11.02 -13.46 -25.45
C PRO A 27 -11.86 -12.35 -24.82
N ASN A 28 -13.04 -12.71 -24.32
CA ASN A 28 -14.02 -11.76 -23.81
C ASN A 28 -13.35 -10.82 -22.78
N GLN A 29 -13.03 -9.58 -23.18
CA GLN A 29 -12.40 -8.58 -22.31
C GLN A 29 -13.37 -8.02 -21.25
N GLN A 30 -14.60 -8.54 -21.22
CA GLN A 30 -15.58 -8.19 -20.20
C GLN A 30 -15.08 -8.56 -18.79
N GLY A 31 -15.06 -7.56 -17.90
CA GLY A 31 -14.72 -7.77 -16.50
C GLY A 31 -13.21 -7.83 -16.23
N VAL A 32 -12.38 -7.18 -17.06
CA VAL A 32 -10.98 -6.90 -16.74
C VAL A 32 -10.86 -5.52 -16.09
N VAL A 33 -10.42 -5.47 -14.84
CA VAL A 33 -10.21 -4.26 -14.05
C VAL A 33 -8.72 -4.07 -13.82
N ASP A 34 -8.18 -2.91 -14.17
CA ASP A 34 -6.86 -2.49 -13.69
C ASP A 34 -7.05 -1.67 -12.40
N LEU A 35 -6.41 -2.11 -11.32
CA LEU A 35 -6.46 -1.52 -9.98
C LEU A 35 -5.06 -1.14 -9.53
N ARG A 36 -4.88 0.14 -9.19
CA ARG A 36 -3.66 0.64 -8.56
C ARG A 36 -3.79 0.65 -7.03
N ILE A 37 -2.77 0.19 -6.35
CA ILE A 37 -2.62 0.27 -4.91
C ILE A 37 -1.40 1.16 -4.61
N LEU A 38 -1.61 2.18 -3.80
CA LEU A 38 -0.60 3.14 -3.39
C LEU A 38 -0.22 2.91 -1.93
N GLU A 39 1.06 3.08 -1.61
CA GLU A 39 1.61 2.87 -0.28
C GLU A 39 2.45 4.07 0.17
N THR A 40 2.19 4.52 1.40
CA THR A 40 3.22 5.14 2.24
C THR A 40 3.60 4.21 3.38
N THR A 41 4.85 4.28 3.84
CA THR A 41 5.35 3.52 4.99
C THR A 41 6.43 4.33 5.70
N ASP A 42 6.66 4.04 6.97
CA ASP A 42 7.76 4.57 7.80
C ASP A 42 7.88 6.11 7.71
N LEU A 43 6.75 6.82 7.76
CA LEU A 43 6.76 8.28 7.61
C LEU A 43 7.49 8.97 8.77
N HIS A 44 7.47 8.39 9.96
CA HIS A 44 8.11 8.90 11.18
C HIS A 44 7.83 10.37 11.47
N ALA A 45 6.56 10.75 11.41
CA ALA A 45 6.10 12.14 11.54
C ALA A 45 6.73 13.13 10.53
N SER A 46 7.37 12.65 9.45
CA SER A 46 7.94 13.48 8.38
C SER A 46 6.84 14.00 7.47
N LEU A 47 6.03 14.91 7.99
CA LEU A 47 4.94 15.52 7.25
C LEU A 47 5.45 16.61 6.29
N ILE A 48 6.43 17.39 6.72
CA ILE A 48 7.04 18.48 5.95
C ILE A 48 8.46 18.11 5.53
N ASN A 49 8.87 18.63 4.37
CA ASN A 49 10.19 18.42 3.77
C ASN A 49 11.27 19.28 4.48
N TYR A 50 11.46 19.05 5.78
CA TYR A 50 12.31 19.86 6.65
C TYR A 50 13.09 18.98 7.63
N ASP A 51 14.41 19.15 7.66
CA ASP A 51 15.28 18.58 8.66
C ASP A 51 15.31 19.52 9.87
N TYR A 52 14.67 19.08 10.95
CA TYR A 52 14.56 19.84 12.19
C TYR A 52 15.88 19.93 12.97
N TYR A 53 16.83 19.02 12.75
CA TYR A 53 18.14 19.04 13.40
C TYR A 53 19.08 20.01 12.68
N GLN A 54 19.03 20.04 11.36
CA GLN A 54 19.82 20.98 10.55
C GLN A 54 19.12 22.32 10.31
N THR A 55 17.90 22.48 10.84
CA THR A 55 17.04 23.66 10.70
C THR A 55 16.89 24.17 9.26
N LYS A 56 16.85 23.25 8.29
CA LYS A 56 16.74 23.58 6.85
C LYS A 56 15.79 22.66 6.11
N ALA A 57 15.36 23.10 4.93
CA ALA A 57 14.56 22.25 4.04
C ALA A 57 15.39 21.06 3.54
N ASP A 58 14.78 19.88 3.51
CA ASP A 58 15.33 18.68 2.87
C ASP A 58 14.33 18.17 1.84
N ASN A 59 14.75 18.10 0.58
CA ASN A 59 13.91 17.65 -0.53
C ASN A 59 13.77 16.13 -0.61
N ARG A 60 14.53 15.37 0.18
CA ARG A 60 14.51 13.89 0.17
C ARG A 60 13.42 13.29 1.06
N ILE A 61 12.75 14.10 1.87
CA ILE A 61 11.73 13.65 2.82
C ILE A 61 10.43 14.47 2.73
N GLY A 62 9.39 14.02 3.40
CA GLY A 62 8.19 14.79 3.68
C GLY A 62 6.97 14.33 2.88
N LEU A 63 5.91 13.94 3.60
CA LEU A 63 4.61 13.58 3.04
C LEU A 63 4.02 14.67 2.14
N VAL A 64 4.31 15.95 2.40
CA VAL A 64 3.91 17.06 1.50
C VAL A 64 4.42 16.90 0.07
N LYS A 65 5.57 16.26 -0.15
CA LYS A 65 6.08 15.98 -1.51
C LYS A 65 5.51 14.67 -2.05
N THR A 66 5.40 13.63 -1.22
CA THR A 66 4.77 12.37 -1.57
C THR A 66 3.30 12.55 -1.97
N ALA A 67 2.59 13.48 -1.35
CA ALA A 67 1.21 13.86 -1.70
C ALA A 67 1.06 14.27 -3.16
N THR A 68 2.04 14.96 -3.73
CA THR A 68 2.05 15.28 -5.17
C THR A 68 2.15 14.01 -6.01
N LEU A 69 3.01 13.05 -5.64
CA LEU A 69 3.09 11.74 -6.31
C LEU A 69 1.78 10.96 -6.18
N ILE A 70 1.13 10.99 -5.00
CA ILE A 70 -0.16 10.32 -4.77
C ILE A 70 -1.22 10.87 -5.75
N ARG A 71 -1.35 12.19 -5.85
CA ARG A 71 -2.31 12.80 -6.78
C ARG A 71 -2.00 12.47 -8.23
N THR A 72 -0.73 12.56 -8.63
CA THR A 72 -0.31 12.19 -9.98
C THR A 72 -0.65 10.72 -10.27
N ALA A 73 -0.31 9.79 -9.37
CA ALA A 73 -0.55 8.37 -9.55
C ALA A 73 -2.05 8.02 -9.60
N ARG A 74 -2.90 8.74 -8.86
CA ARG A 74 -4.37 8.63 -8.93
C ARG A 74 -4.92 9.13 -10.26
N ASN A 75 -4.40 10.23 -10.78
CA ASN A 75 -4.86 10.81 -12.05
C ASN A 75 -4.47 9.98 -13.29
N GLU A 76 -3.51 9.06 -13.16
CA GLU A 76 -3.09 8.16 -14.23
C GLU A 76 -4.02 6.97 -14.45
N VAL A 77 -4.92 6.67 -13.51
CA VAL A 77 -5.73 5.44 -13.53
C VAL A 77 -7.18 5.72 -13.13
N GLN A 78 -8.09 4.81 -13.51
CA GLN A 78 -9.50 4.89 -13.14
C GLN A 78 -9.77 4.40 -11.71
N ASN A 79 -9.03 3.36 -11.28
CA ASN A 79 -9.24 2.71 -10.00
C ASN A 79 -7.95 2.76 -9.18
N SER A 80 -8.00 3.41 -8.03
CA SER A 80 -6.86 3.47 -7.12
C SER A 80 -7.27 3.41 -5.66
N LEU A 81 -6.43 2.83 -4.82
CA LEU A 81 -6.54 2.86 -3.37
C LEU A 81 -5.22 3.35 -2.75
N LEU A 82 -5.29 3.93 -1.56
CA LEU A 82 -4.13 4.42 -0.82
C LEU A 82 -4.10 3.86 0.60
N PHE A 83 -2.98 3.27 0.98
CA PHE A 83 -2.75 2.70 2.30
C PHE A 83 -1.47 3.26 2.93
N ASP A 84 -1.46 3.28 4.26
CA ASP A 84 -0.26 3.54 5.05
C ASP A 84 0.11 2.27 5.83
N ASP A 85 1.39 1.91 5.82
CA ASP A 85 1.90 0.68 6.42
C ASP A 85 2.52 0.87 7.82
N GLY A 86 2.22 1.98 8.51
CA GLY A 86 2.62 2.19 9.91
C GLY A 86 3.91 2.99 10.09
N ASP A 87 4.34 3.11 11.36
CA ASP A 87 5.44 3.96 11.84
C ASP A 87 5.32 5.42 11.37
N HIS A 88 4.14 6.00 11.54
CA HIS A 88 3.81 7.35 11.10
C HIS A 88 3.78 8.38 12.25
N LEU A 89 3.66 7.95 13.52
CA LEU A 89 3.52 8.88 14.67
C LEU A 89 4.84 9.39 15.25
N LYS A 90 5.88 8.56 15.30
CA LYS A 90 7.14 8.87 16.00
C LYS A 90 8.31 8.83 15.04
N GLY A 91 9.29 9.72 15.25
CA GLY A 91 10.65 9.53 14.72
C GLY A 91 11.41 10.81 14.34
N ASN A 92 10.77 11.97 14.40
CA ASN A 92 11.44 13.27 14.26
C ASN A 92 11.00 14.25 15.36
N PRO A 93 11.63 15.44 15.47
CA PRO A 93 11.30 16.41 16.50
C PRO A 93 9.85 16.91 16.50
N LEU A 94 9.15 16.90 15.36
CA LEU A 94 7.73 17.23 15.33
C LEU A 94 6.90 16.18 16.08
N GLY A 95 7.19 14.89 15.88
CA GLY A 95 6.54 13.81 16.63
C GLY A 95 6.79 13.94 18.14
N GLU A 96 8.05 14.17 18.53
CA GLU A 96 8.44 14.32 19.94
C GLU A 96 7.79 15.55 20.60
N TYR A 97 7.79 16.70 19.92
CA TYR A 97 7.15 17.92 20.40
C TYR A 97 5.65 17.70 20.64
N LEU A 98 4.97 17.05 19.70
CA LEU A 98 3.54 16.78 19.81
C LEU A 98 3.22 15.79 20.92
N ALA A 99 4.01 14.74 21.08
CA ALA A 99 3.75 13.71 22.07
C ALA A 99 4.08 14.15 23.50
N ARG A 100 5.23 14.80 23.71
CA ARG A 100 5.77 15.07 25.05
C ARG A 100 5.50 16.47 25.58
N ILE A 101 5.36 17.46 24.69
CA ILE A 101 5.29 18.87 25.08
C ILE A 101 3.89 19.43 24.85
N ARG A 102 3.38 19.36 23.62
CA ARG A 102 2.06 19.89 23.27
C ARG A 102 0.92 18.99 23.76
N GLY A 103 1.11 17.67 23.63
CA GLY A 103 0.06 16.68 23.84
C GLY A 103 -1.04 16.74 22.77
N ILE A 104 -2.11 15.95 22.97
CA ILE A 104 -3.31 15.97 22.15
C ILE A 104 -4.45 16.61 22.95
N HIS A 105 -4.72 17.89 22.69
CA HIS A 105 -5.84 18.58 23.33
C HIS A 105 -7.18 17.94 22.94
N ARG A 106 -8.14 17.93 23.87
CA ARG A 106 -9.49 17.38 23.66
C ARG A 106 -10.14 17.99 22.41
N GLY A 107 -10.60 17.14 21.50
CA GLY A 107 -11.26 17.54 20.26
C GLY A 107 -10.32 17.97 19.13
N LYS A 108 -8.99 17.93 19.32
CA LYS A 108 -8.02 18.17 18.24
C LYS A 108 -7.58 16.86 17.61
N ILE A 109 -7.40 16.90 16.28
CA ILE A 109 -6.90 15.77 15.50
C ILE A 109 -5.38 15.91 15.35
N HIS A 110 -4.65 14.83 15.65
CA HIS A 110 -3.20 14.75 15.44
C HIS A 110 -2.85 15.08 13.98
N PRO A 111 -1.82 15.89 13.70
CA PRO A 111 -1.54 16.37 12.34
C PRO A 111 -1.28 15.25 11.32
N VAL A 112 -0.72 14.11 11.75
CA VAL A 112 -0.57 12.92 10.89
C VAL A 112 -1.93 12.43 10.39
N TYR A 113 -2.90 12.22 11.27
CA TYR A 113 -4.24 11.79 10.86
C TYR A 113 -5.02 12.88 10.12
N ARG A 114 -4.77 14.17 10.39
CA ARG A 114 -5.31 15.24 9.53
C ARG A 114 -4.76 15.13 8.10
N ALA A 115 -3.48 14.85 7.95
CA ALA A 115 -2.86 14.64 6.65
C ALA A 115 -3.45 13.41 5.94
N PHE A 116 -3.61 12.29 6.64
CA PHE A 116 -4.22 11.08 6.07
C PHE A 116 -5.68 11.30 5.67
N ASN A 117 -6.46 12.01 6.49
CA ASN A 117 -7.83 12.39 6.16
C ASN A 117 -7.87 13.30 4.91
N PHE A 118 -6.90 14.21 4.76
CA PHE A 118 -6.82 15.12 3.62
C PHE A 118 -6.40 14.43 2.31
N LEU A 119 -5.69 13.31 2.43
CA LEU A 119 -5.22 12.50 1.31
C LEU A 119 -6.15 11.31 1.01
N ASP A 120 -7.28 11.18 1.70
CA ASP A 120 -8.27 10.13 1.49
C ASP A 120 -7.63 8.72 1.50
N TYR A 121 -6.94 8.37 2.58
CA TYR A 121 -6.46 7.00 2.78
C TYR A 121 -7.62 6.02 2.96
N ASP A 122 -7.51 4.83 2.38
CA ASP A 122 -8.54 3.78 2.42
C ASP A 122 -8.46 2.93 3.69
N ALA A 123 -7.26 2.72 4.22
CA ALA A 123 -6.97 2.12 5.51
C ALA A 123 -5.52 2.42 5.92
N ILE A 124 -5.23 2.35 7.22
CA ILE A 124 -3.86 2.50 7.74
C ILE A 124 -3.52 1.38 8.72
N ALA A 125 -2.27 0.93 8.71
CA ALA A 125 -1.73 -0.04 9.64
C ALA A 125 -1.19 0.63 10.91
N ILE A 126 -0.88 -0.20 11.90
CA ILE A 126 -0.14 0.15 13.10
C ILE A 126 1.23 -0.54 13.01
N GLY A 127 2.30 0.24 13.03
CA GLY A 127 3.69 -0.22 13.16
C GLY A 127 4.16 -0.22 14.61
N ASN A 128 5.43 -0.56 14.84
CA ASN A 128 5.99 -0.66 16.18
C ASN A 128 6.12 0.70 16.89
N HIS A 129 6.42 1.77 16.17
CA HIS A 129 6.67 3.08 16.75
C HIS A 129 5.40 3.82 17.19
N GLU A 130 4.22 3.34 16.80
CA GLU A 130 2.94 3.82 17.33
C GLU A 130 2.78 3.61 18.85
N PHE A 131 3.49 2.64 19.44
CA PHE A 131 3.38 2.29 20.86
C PHE A 131 4.33 3.06 21.78
N ASN A 132 5.31 3.76 21.23
CA ASN A 132 6.39 4.41 21.99
C ASN A 132 5.89 5.43 23.03
N TYR A 133 4.78 6.09 22.75
CA TYR A 133 4.17 7.08 23.64
C TYR A 133 3.06 6.49 24.53
N GLY A 134 2.93 5.16 24.55
CA GLY A 134 1.94 4.44 25.33
C GLY A 134 0.56 4.34 24.66
N LEU A 135 -0.23 3.36 25.12
CA LEU A 135 -1.55 3.05 24.56
C LEU A 135 -2.55 4.21 24.70
N ASP A 136 -2.45 5.02 25.76
CA ASP A 136 -3.37 6.15 25.96
C ASP A 136 -3.17 7.24 24.92
N PHE A 137 -1.91 7.58 24.62
CA PHE A 137 -1.59 8.51 23.54
C PHE A 137 -2.03 7.95 22.20
N LEU A 138 -1.69 6.70 21.90
CA LEU A 138 -2.08 6.04 20.64
C LEU A 138 -3.60 6.06 20.45
N ASN A 139 -4.36 5.63 21.46
CA ASN A 139 -5.81 5.63 21.43
C ASN A 139 -6.41 7.03 21.31
N ALA A 140 -5.78 8.06 21.89
CA ALA A 140 -6.21 9.44 21.71
C ALA A 140 -5.94 9.93 20.29
N ALA A 141 -4.79 9.58 19.71
CA ALA A 141 -4.37 10.01 18.39
C ALA A 141 -5.25 9.41 17.30
N ILE A 142 -5.46 8.09 17.30
CA ILE A 142 -6.21 7.37 16.25
C ILE A 142 -7.70 7.75 16.19
N LYS A 143 -8.28 8.34 17.24
CA LYS A 143 -9.66 8.84 17.22
C LYS A 143 -9.91 9.88 16.14
N GLY A 144 -8.86 10.53 15.66
CA GLY A 144 -8.94 11.52 14.58
C GLY A 144 -8.91 10.93 13.17
N ALA A 145 -8.65 9.63 13.01
CA ALA A 145 -8.64 8.95 11.72
C ALA A 145 -10.06 8.77 11.17
N LYS A 146 -10.28 9.13 9.91
CA LYS A 146 -11.55 8.93 9.18
C LYS A 146 -11.58 7.64 8.35
N MET A 147 -10.48 6.90 8.37
CA MET A 147 -10.31 5.60 7.73
C MET A 147 -10.12 4.52 8.79
N PRO A 148 -10.34 3.24 8.45
CA PRO A 148 -10.04 2.15 9.34
C PRO A 148 -8.56 2.11 9.74
N VAL A 149 -8.32 1.98 11.04
CA VAL A 149 -7.00 1.68 11.62
C VAL A 149 -6.99 0.20 11.98
N ILE A 150 -6.08 -0.56 11.37
CA ILE A 150 -6.08 -2.02 11.43
C ILE A 150 -4.78 -2.60 12.00
N ASN A 151 -4.91 -3.73 12.71
CA ASN A 151 -3.84 -4.65 13.07
C ASN A 151 -4.44 -6.00 13.52
N ALA A 152 -3.99 -7.09 12.89
CA ALA A 152 -4.51 -8.44 13.13
C ALA A 152 -3.80 -9.19 14.25
N ASN A 153 -2.54 -8.87 14.52
CA ASN A 153 -1.70 -9.69 15.39
C ASN A 153 -1.49 -9.15 16.81
N VAL A 154 -2.08 -8.00 17.17
CA VAL A 154 -2.11 -7.49 18.55
C VAL A 154 -3.40 -7.88 19.25
N PHE A 155 -3.28 -8.46 20.44
CA PHE A 155 -4.38 -8.93 21.25
C PHE A 155 -4.41 -8.23 22.60
N SER A 156 -5.59 -7.92 23.11
CA SER A 156 -5.78 -7.45 24.47
C SER A 156 -5.63 -8.62 25.44
N VAL A 157 -4.75 -8.49 26.44
CA VAL A 157 -4.61 -9.48 27.52
C VAL A 157 -5.93 -9.63 28.28
N LYS A 158 -6.53 -8.49 28.68
CA LYS A 158 -7.77 -8.47 29.47
C LYS A 158 -8.96 -9.10 28.75
N LYS A 159 -9.08 -8.91 27.44
CA LYS A 159 -10.26 -9.33 26.65
C LYS A 159 -10.04 -10.59 25.84
N ASN A 160 -8.80 -11.09 25.76
CA ASN A 160 -8.38 -12.21 24.92
C ASN A 160 -8.93 -12.13 23.48
N LYS A 161 -8.84 -10.96 22.86
CA LYS A 161 -9.33 -10.69 21.49
C LYS A 161 -8.45 -9.65 20.80
N PRO A 162 -8.52 -9.51 19.46
CA PRO A 162 -7.79 -8.46 18.75
C PRO A 162 -8.01 -7.09 19.40
N TYR A 163 -6.92 -6.36 19.63
CA TYR A 163 -6.95 -5.04 20.25
C TYR A 163 -7.46 -3.98 19.27
N PHE A 164 -7.03 -4.09 18.01
CA PHE A 164 -7.50 -3.28 16.89
C PHE A 164 -8.46 -4.09 16.01
N THR A 165 -9.07 -3.43 15.04
CA THR A 165 -9.78 -4.13 13.95
C THR A 165 -8.75 -4.97 13.17
N PRO A 166 -8.91 -6.31 13.06
CA PRO A 166 -7.87 -7.15 12.46
C PRO A 166 -7.75 -6.96 10.95
N TYR A 167 -8.89 -6.78 10.28
CA TYR A 167 -8.97 -6.56 8.84
C TYR A 167 -10.25 -5.80 8.50
N VAL A 168 -10.31 -5.26 7.28
CA VAL A 168 -11.53 -4.72 6.68
C VAL A 168 -11.78 -5.32 5.31
N ILE A 169 -13.03 -5.40 4.88
CA ILE A 169 -13.39 -5.73 3.50
C ILE A 169 -14.02 -4.48 2.89
N LEU A 170 -13.23 -3.80 2.05
CA LEU A 170 -13.61 -2.58 1.38
C LEU A 170 -14.44 -2.92 0.14
N LYS A 171 -15.71 -2.54 0.13
CA LYS A 171 -16.52 -2.56 -1.09
C LYS A 171 -16.16 -1.35 -1.94
N ARG A 172 -15.75 -1.57 -3.18
CA ARG A 172 -15.34 -0.50 -4.11
C ARG A 172 -16.06 -0.66 -5.44
N ASN A 173 -16.65 0.43 -5.92
CA ASN A 173 -17.16 0.52 -7.27
C ASN A 173 -15.97 0.79 -8.20
N VAL A 174 -15.57 -0.22 -8.97
CA VAL A 174 -14.46 -0.14 -9.91
C VAL A 174 -14.98 -0.15 -11.34
N VAL A 175 -14.22 0.45 -12.26
CA VAL A 175 -14.53 0.51 -13.69
C VAL A 175 -13.62 -0.47 -14.43
N ASP A 176 -14.20 -1.35 -15.23
CA ASP A 176 -13.46 -2.26 -16.11
C ASP A 176 -12.93 -1.55 -17.37
N GLN A 177 -12.06 -2.21 -18.14
CA GLN A 177 -11.48 -1.65 -19.37
C GLN A 177 -12.53 -1.30 -20.45
N THR A 178 -13.76 -1.79 -20.32
CA THR A 178 -14.89 -1.47 -21.21
C THR A 178 -15.76 -0.32 -20.69
N GLY A 179 -15.39 0.30 -19.56
CA GLY A 179 -16.13 1.40 -18.93
C GLY A 179 -17.30 0.95 -18.04
N ARG A 180 -17.50 -0.35 -17.83
CA ARG A 180 -18.60 -0.87 -17.00
C ARG A 180 -18.20 -0.89 -15.53
N LYS A 181 -19.15 -0.53 -14.67
CA LYS A 181 -18.96 -0.52 -13.22
C LYS A 181 -19.18 -1.92 -12.63
N HIS A 182 -18.36 -2.28 -11.66
CA HIS A 182 -18.44 -3.52 -10.89
C HIS A 182 -18.22 -3.23 -9.40
N GLU A 183 -18.83 -4.02 -8.52
CA GLU A 183 -18.42 -4.07 -7.12
C GLU A 183 -17.25 -5.06 -6.98
N LEU A 184 -16.15 -4.61 -6.37
CA LEU A 184 -15.02 -5.42 -5.98
C LEU A 184 -14.84 -5.33 -4.45
N LYS A 185 -14.72 -6.48 -3.79
CA LYS A 185 -14.53 -6.60 -2.33
C LYS A 185 -13.06 -6.82 -2.00
N ILE A 186 -12.41 -5.81 -1.49
CA ILE A 186 -10.96 -5.81 -1.26
C ILE A 186 -10.71 -6.00 0.23
N GLY A 187 -10.25 -7.20 0.59
CA GLY A 187 -9.79 -7.49 1.93
C GLY A 187 -8.47 -6.79 2.21
N VAL A 188 -8.37 -6.10 3.35
CA VAL A 188 -7.13 -5.45 3.80
C VAL A 188 -6.86 -5.91 5.22
N ILE A 189 -5.69 -6.49 5.44
CA ILE A 189 -5.23 -7.01 6.73
C ILE A 189 -3.85 -6.45 7.03
N SER A 190 -3.54 -6.23 8.30
CA SER A 190 -2.23 -5.70 8.67
C SER A 190 -1.56 -6.42 9.84
N PHE A 191 -0.23 -6.33 9.86
CA PHE A 191 0.63 -7.00 10.83
C PHE A 191 1.81 -6.11 11.21
N MET A 192 2.44 -6.40 12.35
CA MET A 192 3.71 -5.80 12.75
C MET A 192 4.56 -6.78 13.59
N PRO A 193 5.83 -6.48 13.90
CA PRO A 193 6.72 -7.42 14.56
C PRO A 193 6.32 -7.69 16.01
N THR A 194 6.48 -8.92 16.48
CA THR A 194 6.16 -9.31 17.88
C THR A 194 7.14 -8.70 18.89
N GLN A 195 8.28 -8.22 18.40
CA GLN A 195 9.35 -7.59 19.17
C GLN A 195 8.89 -6.32 19.89
N ILE A 196 7.74 -5.73 19.55
CA ILE A 196 7.13 -4.65 20.36
C ILE A 196 6.99 -5.02 21.84
N MET A 197 6.79 -6.30 22.14
CA MET A 197 6.72 -6.80 23.53
C MET A 197 8.06 -6.69 24.28
N LYS A 198 9.18 -6.66 23.54
CA LYS A 198 10.53 -6.42 24.05
C LYS A 198 10.86 -4.92 24.01
N TRP A 199 10.65 -4.26 22.87
CA TRP A 199 11.01 -2.85 22.63
C TRP A 199 10.23 -1.86 23.50
N ASP A 200 8.92 -2.08 23.65
CA ASP A 200 8.00 -1.19 24.36
C ASP A 200 7.45 -1.85 25.63
N LYS A 201 8.23 -2.74 26.25
CA LYS A 201 7.80 -3.54 27.40
C LYS A 201 7.10 -2.71 28.49
N ALA A 202 7.70 -1.58 28.88
CA ALA A 202 7.16 -0.69 29.91
C ALA A 202 5.76 -0.14 29.58
N ASN A 203 5.48 0.08 28.29
CA ASN A 203 4.19 0.58 27.83
C ASN A 203 3.13 -0.53 27.72
N LEU A 204 3.54 -1.78 27.48
CA LEU A 204 2.68 -2.84 26.93
C LEU A 204 2.48 -4.07 27.82
N GLU A 205 3.42 -4.36 28.72
CA GLU A 205 3.37 -5.53 29.60
C GLU A 205 2.05 -5.57 30.39
N GLY A 206 1.42 -6.74 30.41
CA GLY A 206 0.11 -6.96 31.06
C GLY A 206 -1.11 -6.35 30.35
N LYS A 207 -0.93 -5.58 29.27
CA LYS A 207 -2.02 -4.89 28.56
C LYS A 207 -2.34 -5.55 27.23
N ILE A 208 -1.32 -5.82 26.43
CA ILE A 208 -1.43 -6.45 25.11
C ILE A 208 -0.41 -7.57 24.93
N THR A 209 -0.63 -8.40 23.92
CA THR A 209 0.34 -9.37 23.38
C THR A 209 0.37 -9.27 21.86
N ALA A 210 1.45 -9.76 21.24
CA ALA A 210 1.57 -9.85 19.80
C ALA A 210 1.75 -11.33 19.39
N LYS A 211 0.96 -11.78 18.41
CA LYS A 211 1.04 -13.12 17.81
C LYS A 211 1.99 -13.12 16.60
N PRO A 212 2.60 -14.27 16.26
CA PRO A 212 3.43 -14.39 15.07
C PRO A 212 2.69 -13.99 13.79
N ILE A 213 3.35 -13.23 12.92
CA ILE A 213 2.76 -12.59 11.74
C ILE A 213 2.18 -13.65 10.78
N VAL A 214 3.01 -14.63 10.39
CA VAL A 214 2.64 -15.64 9.38
C VAL A 214 1.52 -16.55 9.89
N ASP A 215 1.52 -16.89 11.18
CA ASP A 215 0.48 -17.74 11.76
C ASP A 215 -0.85 -16.99 11.88
N THR A 216 -0.80 -15.71 12.25
CA THR A 216 -1.98 -14.82 12.24
C THR A 216 -2.55 -14.68 10.83
N ALA A 217 -1.71 -14.54 9.81
CA ALA A 217 -2.16 -14.48 8.43
C ALA A 217 -2.84 -15.79 7.99
N LYS A 218 -2.27 -16.95 8.32
CA LYS A 218 -2.90 -18.26 8.04
C LYS A 218 -4.27 -18.43 8.72
N GLU A 219 -4.47 -17.84 9.89
CA GLU A 219 -5.76 -17.82 10.60
C GLU A 219 -6.79 -16.92 9.88
N PHE A 220 -6.42 -15.66 9.58
CA PHE A 220 -7.40 -14.66 9.14
C PHE A 220 -7.69 -14.68 7.64
N ILE A 221 -6.76 -15.13 6.78
CA ILE A 221 -6.96 -15.12 5.32
C ILE A 221 -8.16 -16.01 4.89
N PRO A 222 -8.30 -17.25 5.39
CA PRO A 222 -9.51 -18.05 5.09
C PRO A 222 -10.80 -17.40 5.57
N ILE A 223 -10.79 -16.70 6.72
CA ILE A 223 -11.95 -15.98 7.26
C ILE A 223 -12.33 -14.81 6.36
N MET A 224 -11.35 -14.06 5.84
CA MET A 224 -11.61 -12.96 4.90
C MET A 224 -12.20 -13.48 3.59
N LYS A 225 -11.66 -14.58 3.05
CA LYS A 225 -12.20 -15.23 1.85
C LYS A 225 -13.63 -15.74 2.07
N SER A 226 -13.93 -16.37 3.21
CA SER A 226 -15.30 -16.85 3.51
C SER A 226 -16.30 -15.70 3.69
N LYS A 227 -15.84 -14.52 4.11
CA LYS A 227 -16.63 -13.28 4.14
C LYS A 227 -16.72 -12.57 2.78
N GLY A 228 -16.20 -13.17 1.72
CA GLY A 228 -16.34 -12.72 0.34
C GLY A 228 -15.30 -11.70 -0.10
N ALA A 229 -14.10 -11.67 0.48
CA ALA A 229 -13.00 -10.91 -0.08
C ALA A 229 -12.59 -11.50 -1.44
N ASP A 230 -12.70 -10.70 -2.49
CA ASP A 230 -12.31 -11.06 -3.86
C ASP A 230 -10.80 -11.12 -3.97
N ILE A 231 -10.14 -10.04 -3.55
CA ILE A 231 -8.67 -9.95 -3.42
C ILE A 231 -8.28 -9.56 -2.00
N ILE A 232 -7.06 -9.89 -1.57
CA ILE A 232 -6.53 -9.53 -0.27
C ILE A 232 -5.17 -8.83 -0.40
N VAL A 233 -5.08 -7.64 0.20
CA VAL A 233 -3.87 -6.84 0.35
C VAL A 233 -3.39 -6.96 1.80
N ALA A 234 -2.14 -7.34 1.99
CA ALA A 234 -1.49 -7.33 3.30
C ALA A 234 -0.68 -6.03 3.47
N LEU A 235 -0.99 -5.25 4.51
CA LEU A 235 -0.17 -4.15 5.00
C LEU A 235 0.76 -4.73 6.08
N ALA A 236 1.97 -5.09 5.68
CA ALA A 236 2.89 -5.83 6.49
C ALA A 236 4.02 -4.92 6.95
N HIS A 237 3.85 -4.30 8.12
CA HIS A 237 4.90 -3.54 8.80
C HIS A 237 6.01 -4.48 9.29
N THR A 238 6.79 -5.02 8.37
CA THR A 238 7.80 -6.05 8.54
C THR A 238 8.65 -6.06 7.28
N GLY A 239 9.95 -6.25 7.43
CA GLY A 239 10.88 -6.26 6.31
C GLY A 239 10.90 -7.58 5.55
N ILE A 240 11.77 -7.62 4.55
CA ILE A 240 11.99 -8.78 3.68
C ILE A 240 13.17 -9.59 4.21
N SER A 241 12.93 -10.82 4.64
CA SER A 241 13.97 -11.80 4.98
C SER A 241 13.69 -13.15 4.32
N TYR A 242 14.75 -13.85 3.95
CA TYR A 242 14.72 -15.19 3.37
C TYR A 242 15.18 -16.28 4.35
N GLU A 243 15.60 -15.88 5.55
CA GLU A 243 15.99 -16.79 6.62
C GLU A 243 14.83 -17.70 7.01
N PRO A 244 15.08 -18.96 7.43
CA PRO A 244 14.04 -19.88 7.87
C PRO A 244 13.05 -19.25 8.87
N TYR A 245 11.76 -19.31 8.55
CA TYR A 245 10.71 -18.76 9.42
C TYR A 245 10.69 -19.45 10.77
N ASN A 246 10.54 -18.65 11.82
CA ASN A 246 10.10 -19.09 13.13
C ASN A 246 9.14 -18.06 13.74
N ALA A 247 8.47 -18.42 14.83
CA ALA A 247 7.45 -17.58 15.46
C ALA A 247 7.96 -16.22 15.95
N GLU A 248 9.27 -16.08 16.17
CA GLU A 248 9.93 -14.82 16.55
C GLU A 248 10.54 -14.06 15.35
N SER A 249 10.32 -14.49 14.12
CA SER A 249 10.83 -13.77 12.95
C SER A 249 10.24 -12.35 12.86
N GLU A 250 11.11 -11.34 12.91
CA GLU A 250 10.75 -9.91 12.80
C GLU A 250 10.38 -9.54 11.36
N ASN A 251 11.12 -10.05 10.39
CA ASN A 251 11.04 -9.73 8.97
C ASN A 251 10.45 -10.93 8.19
N THR A 252 9.21 -10.82 7.72
CA THR A 252 8.40 -11.99 7.30
C THR A 252 7.74 -11.87 5.92
N VAL A 253 8.00 -10.81 5.15
CA VAL A 253 7.34 -10.57 3.84
C VAL A 253 7.48 -11.77 2.89
N TYR A 254 8.66 -12.40 2.80
CA TYR A 254 8.87 -13.57 1.95
C TYR A 254 7.90 -14.71 2.29
N TYR A 255 7.57 -14.93 3.57
CA TYR A 255 6.66 -15.99 3.99
C TYR A 255 5.20 -15.60 3.81
N LEU A 256 4.84 -14.33 4.02
CA LEU A 256 3.51 -13.82 3.70
C LEU A 256 3.16 -14.04 2.22
N THR A 257 4.12 -13.80 1.32
CA THR A 257 3.89 -14.04 -0.12
C THR A 257 3.63 -15.51 -0.47
N LYS A 258 4.02 -16.48 0.39
CA LYS A 258 3.71 -17.90 0.18
C LYS A 258 2.30 -18.30 0.60
N ILE A 259 1.59 -17.48 1.38
CA ILE A 259 0.26 -17.82 1.90
C ILE A 259 -0.79 -17.74 0.78
N PRO A 260 -1.51 -18.83 0.44
CA PRO A 260 -2.59 -18.78 -0.53
C PRO A 260 -3.66 -17.76 -0.12
N GLY A 261 -4.13 -16.95 -1.08
CA GLY A 261 -5.19 -15.96 -0.86
C GLY A 261 -4.71 -14.54 -0.56
N ILE A 262 -3.45 -14.32 -0.21
CA ILE A 262 -2.82 -12.98 -0.27
C ILE A 262 -2.49 -12.67 -1.73
N ASP A 263 -2.92 -11.53 -2.24
CA ASP A 263 -2.76 -11.13 -3.64
C ASP A 263 -1.68 -10.04 -3.83
N ALA A 264 -1.44 -9.21 -2.82
CA ALA A 264 -0.40 -8.18 -2.81
C ALA A 264 0.12 -7.93 -1.39
N VAL A 265 1.39 -7.51 -1.26
CA VAL A 265 1.99 -7.14 0.03
C VAL A 265 2.60 -5.74 -0.06
N LEU A 266 2.15 -4.85 0.81
CA LEU A 266 2.80 -3.58 1.12
C LEU A 266 3.68 -3.83 2.33
N ALA A 267 4.94 -3.43 2.27
CA ALA A 267 5.96 -3.75 3.26
C ALA A 267 6.61 -2.47 3.80
N GLY A 268 7.21 -2.57 4.99
CA GLY A 268 7.82 -1.44 5.69
C GLY A 268 8.88 -1.91 6.67
N HIS A 269 9.03 -1.15 7.76
CA HIS A 269 9.83 -1.47 8.94
C HIS A 269 11.35 -1.42 8.72
N SER A 270 11.87 -2.05 7.66
CA SER A 270 13.32 -2.12 7.41
C SER A 270 13.86 -0.93 6.61
N HIS A 271 13.02 0.08 6.35
CA HIS A 271 13.32 1.33 5.62
C HIS A 271 13.98 1.15 4.24
N SER A 272 13.89 -0.07 3.70
CA SER A 272 14.56 -0.45 2.46
C SER A 272 13.67 -0.15 1.27
N VAL A 273 14.20 -0.21 0.06
CA VAL A 273 13.42 0.03 -1.16
C VAL A 273 13.23 -1.29 -1.90
N PHE A 274 11.97 -1.73 -2.04
CA PHE A 274 11.61 -2.86 -2.87
C PHE A 274 10.54 -2.46 -3.91
N PRO A 275 10.69 -2.85 -5.19
CA PRO A 275 11.86 -3.49 -5.79
C PRO A 275 13.08 -2.57 -5.81
N GLY A 276 14.27 -3.15 -5.61
CA GLY A 276 15.52 -2.41 -5.52
C GLY A 276 16.76 -3.31 -5.69
N PRO A 277 17.93 -2.72 -5.97
CA PRO A 277 19.15 -3.46 -6.33
C PRO A 277 19.64 -4.42 -5.24
N VAL A 278 19.37 -4.10 -3.97
CA VAL A 278 19.72 -4.94 -2.81
C VAL A 278 19.09 -6.35 -2.89
N TYR A 279 17.99 -6.50 -3.63
CA TYR A 279 17.23 -7.75 -3.76
C TYR A 279 17.45 -8.48 -5.09
N LYS A 280 18.42 -8.05 -5.92
CA LYS A 280 18.63 -8.60 -7.28
C LYS A 280 18.84 -10.11 -7.34
N ASN A 281 19.52 -10.67 -6.34
CA ASN A 281 19.86 -12.09 -6.28
C ASN A 281 19.03 -12.84 -5.24
N SER A 282 17.92 -12.26 -4.79
CA SER A 282 17.09 -12.86 -3.77
C SER A 282 16.27 -14.06 -4.30
N PRO A 283 16.05 -15.11 -3.49
CA PRO A 283 15.26 -16.27 -3.87
C PRO A 283 13.85 -15.90 -4.36
N ASN A 284 13.40 -16.55 -5.45
CA ASN A 284 12.06 -16.39 -6.02
C ASN A 284 11.63 -14.92 -6.21
N THR A 285 12.59 -14.04 -6.51
CA THR A 285 12.37 -12.60 -6.61
C THR A 285 12.54 -12.15 -8.07
N ASN A 286 11.52 -11.48 -8.59
CA ASN A 286 11.56 -10.84 -9.91
C ASN A 286 11.56 -9.32 -9.73
N ILE A 287 12.75 -8.72 -9.72
CA ILE A 287 12.92 -7.26 -9.52
C ILE A 287 12.27 -6.45 -10.64
N LYS A 288 12.32 -6.93 -11.89
CA LYS A 288 11.72 -6.20 -13.02
C LYS A 288 10.21 -6.08 -12.87
N MET A 289 9.57 -7.11 -12.35
CA MET A 289 8.13 -7.12 -12.10
C MET A 289 7.77 -6.64 -10.68
N GLY A 290 8.74 -6.50 -9.79
CA GLY A 290 8.50 -6.17 -8.39
C GLY A 290 7.75 -7.28 -7.64
N GLN A 291 8.14 -8.54 -7.85
CA GLN A 291 7.45 -9.68 -7.28
C GLN A 291 8.36 -10.55 -6.41
N ILE A 292 7.76 -11.17 -5.39
CA ILE A 292 8.36 -12.24 -4.58
C ILE A 292 7.37 -13.41 -4.58
N ASN A 293 7.85 -14.62 -4.89
CA ASN A 293 7.00 -15.82 -5.05
C ASN A 293 5.81 -15.59 -6.00
N GLY A 294 6.02 -14.79 -7.05
CA GLY A 294 5.00 -14.45 -8.06
C GLY A 294 3.96 -13.40 -7.63
N LYS A 295 4.05 -12.85 -6.42
CA LYS A 295 3.12 -11.82 -5.93
C LYS A 295 3.80 -10.44 -5.91
N PRO A 296 3.10 -9.37 -6.31
CA PRO A 296 3.65 -8.02 -6.22
C PRO A 296 3.88 -7.63 -4.77
N VAL A 297 5.07 -7.12 -4.49
CA VAL A 297 5.49 -6.60 -3.19
C VAL A 297 6.05 -5.20 -3.42
N VAL A 298 5.78 -4.25 -2.54
CA VAL A 298 6.44 -2.93 -2.57
C VAL A 298 6.88 -2.54 -1.16
N MET A 299 7.96 -1.78 -1.06
CA MET A 299 8.40 -1.12 0.17
C MET A 299 8.99 0.23 -0.21
N ALA A 300 8.33 1.31 0.20
CA ALA A 300 8.62 2.67 -0.25
C ALA A 300 9.73 3.41 0.53
N GLY A 301 10.69 2.70 1.13
CA GLY A 301 11.73 3.31 1.95
C GLY A 301 11.15 3.90 3.23
N ALA A 302 11.60 5.09 3.61
CA ALA A 302 11.09 5.79 4.80
C ALA A 302 10.94 7.30 4.57
N PHE A 303 10.37 7.98 5.56
CA PHE A 303 10.25 9.45 5.69
C PHE A 303 9.47 10.13 4.56
N GLY A 304 8.64 9.37 3.83
CA GLY A 304 7.94 9.86 2.64
C GLY A 304 8.87 10.10 1.45
N SER A 305 10.08 9.53 1.45
CA SER A 305 11.05 9.69 0.36
C SER A 305 10.57 9.09 -0.97
N ARG A 306 9.62 8.16 -0.93
CA ARG A 306 9.05 7.50 -2.11
C ARG A 306 7.56 7.22 -1.92
N LEU A 307 6.89 6.98 -3.04
CA LEU A 307 5.55 6.39 -3.09
C LEU A 307 5.67 4.95 -3.61
N GLY A 308 5.13 3.98 -2.87
CA GLY A 308 5.00 2.61 -3.33
C GLY A 308 3.78 2.46 -4.25
N ILE A 309 3.92 1.71 -5.33
CA ILE A 309 2.85 1.48 -6.32
C ILE A 309 2.82 0.00 -6.67
N ILE A 310 1.65 -0.61 -6.51
CA ILE A 310 1.31 -1.91 -7.07
C ILE A 310 0.20 -1.71 -8.10
N ASP A 311 0.38 -2.27 -9.30
CA ASP A 311 -0.66 -2.34 -10.32
C ASP A 311 -1.11 -3.79 -10.48
N LEU A 312 -2.41 -4.04 -10.28
CA LEU A 312 -3.05 -5.33 -10.45
C LEU A 312 -3.98 -5.30 -11.66
N ARG A 313 -3.89 -6.33 -12.51
CA ARG A 313 -4.95 -6.66 -13.45
C ARG A 313 -5.78 -7.79 -12.87
N ILE A 314 -7.06 -7.55 -12.73
CA ILE A 314 -8.02 -8.44 -12.10
C ILE A 314 -9.07 -8.81 -13.14
N GLN A 315 -9.31 -10.10 -13.35
CA GLN A 315 -10.30 -10.59 -14.29
C GLN A 315 -11.39 -11.35 -13.57
N LYS A 316 -12.65 -11.12 -13.96
CA LYS A 316 -13.78 -11.92 -13.52
C LYS A 316 -13.88 -13.19 -14.37
N ILE A 317 -13.54 -14.34 -13.80
CA ILE A 317 -13.58 -15.66 -14.44
C ILE A 317 -14.62 -16.51 -13.72
N ASN A 318 -15.67 -16.96 -14.41
CA ASN A 318 -16.77 -17.76 -13.83
C ASN A 318 -17.34 -17.11 -12.55
N SER A 319 -17.67 -15.82 -12.63
CA SER A 319 -18.16 -14.99 -11.51
C SER A 319 -17.18 -14.74 -10.35
N THR A 320 -15.96 -15.27 -10.42
CA THR A 320 -14.92 -15.08 -9.40
C THR A 320 -13.85 -14.12 -9.90
N TRP A 321 -13.51 -13.11 -9.11
CA TRP A 321 -12.39 -12.22 -9.41
C TRP A 321 -11.05 -12.90 -9.12
N ARG A 322 -10.10 -12.76 -10.05
CA ARG A 322 -8.74 -13.29 -9.90
C ARG A 322 -7.72 -12.28 -10.39
N VAL A 323 -6.64 -12.11 -9.66
CA VAL A 323 -5.46 -11.37 -10.14
C VAL A 323 -4.79 -12.21 -11.23
N VAL A 324 -4.71 -11.67 -12.44
CA VAL A 324 -4.05 -12.32 -13.59
C VAL A 324 -2.68 -11.73 -13.89
N LYS A 325 -2.40 -10.52 -13.40
CA LYS A 325 -1.09 -9.87 -13.46
C LYS A 325 -0.94 -8.92 -12.29
N GLY A 326 0.24 -8.88 -11.69
CA GLY A 326 0.60 -7.89 -10.68
C GLY A 326 2.02 -7.38 -10.93
N THR A 327 2.24 -6.08 -10.83
CA THR A 327 3.57 -5.47 -10.87
C THR A 327 3.72 -4.45 -9.76
N SER A 328 4.95 -4.18 -9.33
CA SER A 328 5.21 -3.09 -8.40
C SER A 328 6.42 -2.25 -8.79
N LEU A 329 6.44 -1.01 -8.29
CA LEU A 329 7.54 -0.07 -8.40
C LEU A 329 7.47 0.96 -7.28
N THR A 330 8.54 1.74 -7.11
CA THR A 330 8.52 2.93 -6.24
C THR A 330 8.84 4.18 -7.05
N ARG A 331 8.20 5.31 -6.70
CA ARG A 331 8.50 6.63 -7.29
C ARG A 331 9.16 7.53 -6.25
N PRO A 332 10.41 8.00 -6.47
CA PRO A 332 11.07 8.91 -5.54
C PRO A 332 10.57 10.35 -5.65
N ILE A 333 10.67 11.11 -4.55
CA ILE A 333 10.37 12.56 -4.55
C ILE A 333 11.57 13.44 -4.93
N ALA A 334 12.78 12.86 -4.93
CA ALA A 334 14.05 13.50 -5.28
C ALA A 334 14.99 12.51 -5.96
N ASP A 335 15.95 13.01 -6.74
CA ASP A 335 17.03 12.18 -7.30
C ASP A 335 18.09 11.84 -6.24
N GLU A 336 19.10 11.05 -6.62
CA GLU A 336 20.19 10.63 -5.72
C GLU A 336 21.00 11.83 -5.19
N SER A 337 21.12 12.89 -5.98
CA SER A 337 21.76 14.15 -5.60
C SER A 337 20.87 15.05 -4.71
N GLY A 338 19.61 14.68 -4.50
CA GLY A 338 18.65 15.42 -3.67
C GLY A 338 17.91 16.53 -4.39
N ASN A 339 18.04 16.62 -5.71
CA ASN A 339 17.26 17.57 -6.49
C ASN A 339 15.79 17.13 -6.47
N PRO A 340 14.85 18.06 -6.25
CA PRO A 340 13.45 17.73 -6.14
C PRO A 340 12.88 17.28 -7.50
N LEU A 341 12.30 16.07 -7.55
CA LEU A 341 11.57 15.57 -8.72
C LEU A 341 10.10 16.01 -8.72
N VAL A 342 9.59 16.40 -7.54
CA VAL A 342 8.25 16.92 -7.36
C VAL A 342 8.23 18.17 -6.48
N ARG A 343 7.25 19.03 -6.76
CA ARG A 343 6.87 20.13 -5.87
C ARG A 343 6.10 19.60 -4.66
N LYS A 344 6.07 20.36 -3.58
CA LYS A 344 5.20 20.06 -2.43
C LYS A 344 3.72 20.37 -2.77
N ASP A 345 2.82 19.57 -2.24
CA ASP A 345 1.38 19.84 -2.23
C ASP A 345 1.09 21.05 -1.34
N LYS A 346 0.56 22.12 -1.96
CA LYS A 346 0.31 23.38 -1.25
C LYS A 346 -0.81 23.26 -0.21
N GLY A 347 -1.83 22.45 -0.49
CA GLY A 347 -2.98 22.27 0.40
C GLY A 347 -2.58 21.53 1.67
N LEU A 348 -1.88 20.40 1.51
CA LEU A 348 -1.35 19.65 2.63
C LEU A 348 -0.32 20.46 3.41
N TYR A 349 0.59 21.17 2.73
CA TYR A 349 1.55 22.03 3.42
C TYR A 349 0.85 23.07 4.30
N LYS A 350 -0.18 23.76 3.78
CA LYS A 350 -0.97 24.72 4.57
C LYS A 350 -1.63 24.06 5.78
N LEU A 351 -2.10 22.82 5.65
CA LEU A 351 -2.78 22.06 6.71
C LEU A 351 -1.87 21.67 7.89
N VAL A 352 -0.59 21.39 7.62
CA VAL A 352 0.39 20.93 8.64
C VAL A 352 1.44 21.98 9.02
N LYS A 353 1.47 23.13 8.33
CA LYS A 353 2.39 24.23 8.61
C LYS A 353 2.34 24.74 10.07
N PRO A 354 1.16 24.86 10.73
CA PRO A 354 1.12 25.38 12.11
C PRO A 354 1.98 24.56 13.07
N GLU A 355 1.83 23.23 13.10
CA GLU A 355 2.63 22.37 13.98
C GLU A 355 4.11 22.35 13.64
N HIS A 356 4.45 22.48 12.36
CA HIS A 356 5.83 22.67 11.96
C HIS A 356 6.42 23.97 12.52
N GLN A 357 5.69 25.09 12.42
CA GLN A 357 6.17 26.36 12.96
C GLN A 357 6.32 26.30 14.48
N GLU A 358 5.34 25.72 15.19
CA GLU A 358 5.42 25.49 16.63
C GLU A 358 6.68 24.67 17.01
N THR A 359 6.99 23.63 16.24
CA THR A 359 8.17 22.78 16.47
C THR A 359 9.47 23.53 16.19
N VAL A 360 9.55 24.31 15.10
CA VAL A 360 10.71 25.16 14.79
C VAL A 360 10.94 26.19 15.88
N ASP A 361 9.88 26.84 16.36
CA ASP A 361 9.97 27.84 17.42
C ASP A 361 10.39 27.21 18.75
N PHE A 362 9.94 25.98 19.03
CA PHE A 362 10.38 25.20 20.19
C PHE A 362 11.88 24.87 20.13
N ILE A 363 12.38 24.37 19.00
CA ILE A 363 13.80 24.04 18.82
C ILE A 363 14.67 25.28 18.98
N LYS A 364 14.28 26.41 18.36
CA LYS A 364 14.98 27.69 18.52
C LYS A 364 15.05 28.16 19.97
N LYS A 365 13.98 27.96 20.76
CA LYS A 365 13.97 28.30 22.20
C LYS A 365 14.95 27.45 23.01
N LEU A 366 15.26 26.23 22.57
CA LEU A 366 16.26 25.36 23.19
C LEU A 366 17.70 25.74 22.82
N GLY A 367 17.91 26.67 21.88
CA GLY A 367 19.23 27.02 21.37
C GLY A 367 19.89 25.92 20.54
N LEU A 368 19.06 25.03 19.96
CA LEU A 368 19.48 23.92 19.11
C LEU A 368 19.43 24.27 17.61
#